data_AF-A0A2E1I202-F1
#
_entry.id   AF-A0A2E1I202-F1
#
_cell.length_a   1.000
_cell.length_b   1.000
_cell.length_c   1.000
_cell.angle_alpha   90.00
_cell.angle_beta   90.00
_cell.angle_gamma   90.00
#
_symmetry.space_group_name_H-M   'P 1'
#
loop_
_entity.id
_entity.type
_entity.pdbx_description
1 polymer ?
#
loop_
_entity_poly.entity_id
_entity_poly.type
_entity_poly.pdbx_seq_one_letter_code
_entity_poly.pdbx_strand_id
1 'polypeptide(L)' 'LNIGSGEEISIYNLAKKLKNIIGFDGELVIDESMPDGNPRKLLDSRKINKMGWKPTVDIDKGLESTYNWYKENIK' A
#
# COMPACT_ATOMS: atom_id res chain seq x y z
N LEU A 1 6.41 -13.86 -15.34
CA LEU A 1 6.30 -14.41 -13.97
C LEU A 1 5.74 -13.28 -13.12
N ASN A 2 4.59 -13.47 -12.50
CA ASN A 2 4.00 -12.43 -11.65
C ASN A 2 4.82 -12.29 -10.36
N ILE A 3 5.17 -11.06 -9.99
CA ILE A 3 5.93 -10.72 -8.79
C ILE A 3 5.11 -9.73 -7.97
N GLY A 4 4.71 -10.12 -6.77
CA GLY A 4 3.83 -9.34 -5.91
C GLY A 4 3.51 -10.12 -4.64
N SER A 5 3.01 -9.43 -3.62
CA SER A 5 2.74 -10.03 -2.31
C SER A 5 1.61 -11.05 -2.32
N GLY A 6 0.66 -10.92 -3.25
CA GLY A 6 -0.61 -11.67 -3.19
C GLY A 6 -1.57 -11.15 -2.12
N GLU A 7 -1.26 -9.98 -1.53
CA GLU A 7 -2.10 -9.26 -0.58
C GLU A 7 -2.74 -8.05 -1.27
N GLU A 8 -3.90 -7.62 -0.78
CA GLU A 8 -4.62 -6.43 -1.23
C GLU A 8 -5.02 -5.55 -0.06
N ILE A 9 -5.19 -4.25 -0.34
CA ILE A 9 -5.64 -3.25 0.63
C ILE A 9 -6.61 -2.31 -0.09
N SER A 10 -7.68 -1.90 0.61
CA SER A 10 -8.58 -0.87 0.10
C SER A 10 -7.89 0.50 0.09
N ILE A 11 -8.32 1.39 -0.80
CA ILE A 11 -7.81 2.77 -0.84
C ILE A 11 -8.02 3.48 0.50
N TYR A 12 -9.17 3.29 1.15
CA TYR A 12 -9.44 3.87 2.46
C TYR A 12 -8.47 3.38 3.55
N ASN A 13 -8.20 2.07 3.61
CA ASN A 13 -7.28 1.53 4.62
C ASN A 13 -5.83 1.97 4.35
N LEU A 14 -5.44 2.10 3.07
CA LEU A 14 -4.14 2.65 2.70
C LEU A 14 -4.00 4.12 3.13
N ALA A 15 -5.01 4.94 2.85
CA ALA A 15 -5.05 6.35 3.26
C ALA A 15 -5.00 6.48 4.80
N LYS A 16 -5.73 5.62 5.52
CA LYS A 16 -5.72 5.58 7.00
C LYS A 16 -4.35 5.20 7.56
N LYS A 17 -3.67 4.21 6.97
CA LYS A 17 -2.30 3.84 7.37
C LYS A 17 -1.33 5.02 7.17
N LEU A 18 -1.39 5.67 6.00
CA LEU A 18 -0.58 6.84 5.71
C LEU A 18 -0.86 7.97 6.71
N LYS A 19 -2.13 8.31 6.99
CA LYS A 19 -2.53 9.30 8.00
C LYS A 19 -1.82 9.06 9.34
N ASN A 20 -1.81 7.82 9.82
CA ASN A 20 -1.15 7.47 11.07
C ASN A 20 0.37 7.62 10.98
N ILE A 21 1.00 7.14 9.90
CA ILE A 21 2.46 7.18 9.69
C ILE A 21 2.98 8.61 9.64
N ILE A 22 2.24 9.51 8.99
CA ILE A 22 2.64 10.92 8.84
C ILE A 22 2.26 11.78 10.06
N GLY A 23 1.50 11.25 11.01
CA GLY A 23 0.98 12.01 12.15
C GLY A 23 -0.02 13.10 11.75
N PHE A 24 -0.86 12.84 10.75
CA PHE A 24 -1.87 13.81 10.32
C PHE A 24 -3.11 13.70 11.21
N ASP A 25 -3.48 14.79 11.88
CA ASP A 25 -4.63 14.82 12.80
C ASP A 25 -5.95 15.21 12.13
N GLY A 26 -5.93 15.72 10.89
CA GLY A 26 -7.14 16.13 10.16
C GLY A 26 -8.00 14.95 9.69
N GLU A 27 -9.17 15.23 9.13
CA GLU A 27 -10.12 14.19 8.69
C GLU A 27 -9.83 13.67 7.29
N LEU A 28 -10.07 12.37 7.07
CA LEU A 28 -10.10 11.80 5.72
C LEU A 28 -11.51 11.95 5.17
N VAL A 29 -11.66 12.75 4.12
CA VAL A 29 -12.93 12.94 3.42
C VAL A 29 -12.92 12.11 2.13
N ILE A 30 -13.95 11.28 1.96
CA ILE A 30 -14.20 10.54 0.73
C ILE A 30 -15.29 11.30 -0.03
N ASP A 31 -15.01 11.65 -1.28
CA ASP A 31 -16.00 12.22 -2.18
C ASP A 31 -16.68 11.11 -2.98
N GLU A 32 -17.86 10.67 -2.52
CA GLU A 32 -18.65 9.61 -3.18
C GLU A 32 -19.27 10.06 -4.52
N SER A 33 -19.16 11.34 -4.89
CA SER A 33 -19.58 11.81 -6.22
C SER A 33 -18.61 11.39 -7.33
N MET A 34 -17.38 11.03 -6.96
CA MET A 34 -16.34 10.59 -7.90
C MET A 34 -16.46 9.08 -8.17
N PRO A 35 -16.31 8.62 -9.42
CA PRO A 35 -16.45 7.21 -9.76
C PRO A 35 -15.29 6.39 -9.22
N ASP A 36 -15.60 5.20 -8.70
CA ASP A 36 -14.61 4.19 -8.38
C ASP A 36 -14.03 3.53 -9.63
N GLY A 37 -12.78 3.07 -9.52
CA GLY A 37 -12.18 2.17 -10.50
C GLY A 37 -12.70 0.74 -10.35
N ASN A 38 -12.00 -0.21 -10.97
CA ASN A 38 -12.31 -1.63 -10.75
C ASN A 38 -12.20 -1.96 -9.25
N PRO A 39 -13.20 -2.64 -8.66
CA PRO A 39 -13.29 -2.85 -7.21
C PRO A 39 -12.15 -3.71 -6.65
N ARG A 40 -11.46 -4.46 -7.53
CA ARG A 40 -10.36 -5.34 -7.15
C ARG A 40 -9.30 -5.40 -8.22
N LYS A 41 -8.03 -5.27 -7.81
CA LYS A 41 -6.85 -5.52 -8.64
C LYS A 41 -5.81 -6.25 -7.79
N LEU A 42 -5.69 -7.56 -8.01
CA LEU A 42 -4.75 -8.43 -7.30
C LEU A 42 -3.99 -9.31 -8.29
N LEU A 43 -2.68 -9.41 -8.08
CA LEU A 43 -1.80 -10.24 -8.90
C LEU A 43 -1.69 -11.66 -8.30
N ASP A 44 -1.91 -12.69 -9.11
CA ASP A 44 -1.63 -14.07 -8.72
C ASP A 44 -0.13 -14.37 -8.80
N SER A 45 0.55 -14.38 -7.65
CA SER A 45 1.97 -14.67 -7.50
C SER A 45 2.29 -16.13 -7.12
N ARG A 46 1.33 -17.06 -7.22
CA ARG A 46 1.54 -18.47 -6.79
C ARG A 46 2.72 -19.14 -7.51
N LYS A 47 2.97 -18.79 -8.78
CA LYS A 47 4.07 -19.38 -9.57
C LYS A 47 5.45 -19.02 -9.01
N ILE A 48 5.68 -17.75 -8.65
CA ILE A 48 6.98 -17.31 -8.11
C ILE A 48 7.17 -17.79 -6.66
N ASN A 49 6.08 -17.85 -5.89
CA ASN A 49 6.11 -18.35 -4.51
C ASN A 49 6.53 -19.83 -4.44
N LYS A 50 6.07 -20.65 -5.40
CA LYS A 50 6.50 -22.05 -5.55
C LYS A 50 7.97 -22.20 -5.94
N MET A 51 8.58 -21.16 -6.51
CA MET A 51 10.00 -21.12 -6.86
C MET A 51 10.88 -20.67 -5.67
N GLY A 52 10.30 -20.46 -4.48
CA GLY A 52 11.02 -20.13 -3.26
C GLY A 52 11.17 -18.64 -2.96
N TRP A 53 10.83 -17.77 -3.91
CA TRP A 53 10.79 -16.33 -3.67
C TRP A 53 9.54 -15.95 -2.85
N LYS A 54 9.70 -15.05 -1.89
CA LYS A 54 8.60 -14.48 -1.09
C LYS A 54 8.86 -13.00 -0.82
N PRO A 55 7.83 -12.15 -0.74
CA PRO A 55 8.00 -10.78 -0.27
C PRO A 55 8.57 -10.79 1.16
N THR A 56 9.49 -9.88 1.45
CA THR A 56 10.14 -9.74 2.77
C THR A 56 9.76 -8.45 3.50
N VAL A 57 8.99 -7.60 2.83
CA VAL A 57 8.51 -6.30 3.33
C VAL A 57 6.99 -6.30 3.18
N ASP A 58 6.29 -6.22 4.29
CA ASP A 58 4.84 -6.00 4.31
C ASP A 58 4.50 -4.52 4.05
N ILE A 59 3.20 -4.22 3.94
CA ILE A 59 2.75 -2.87 3.61
C ILE A 59 3.12 -1.85 4.69
N ASP A 60 3.08 -2.22 5.97
CA ASP A 60 3.33 -1.28 7.06
C ASP A 60 4.81 -0.87 7.11
N LYS A 61 5.70 -1.86 7.07
CA LYS A 61 7.16 -1.65 6.98
C LYS A 61 7.54 -0.88 5.71
N GLY A 62 6.91 -1.21 4.59
CA GLY A 62 7.14 -0.54 3.31
C GLY A 62 6.77 0.94 3.35
N LEU A 63 5.60 1.28 3.89
CA LEU A 63 5.14 2.67 4.00
C LEU A 63 6.00 3.48 4.98
N GLU A 64 6.32 2.94 6.16
CA GLU A 64 7.15 3.64 7.15
C GLU A 64 8.55 3.96 6.62
N SER A 65 9.23 2.96 6.03
CA SER A 65 10.57 3.15 5.46
C SER A 65 10.56 4.15 4.30
N THR A 66 9.53 4.13 3.47
CA THR A 66 9.36 5.05 2.35
C THR A 66 9.11 6.49 2.83
N TYR A 67 8.28 6.67 3.86
CA TYR A 67 8.03 7.99 4.44
C TYR A 67 9.28 8.57 5.12
N ASN A 68 10.05 7.74 5.82
CA ASN A 68 11.32 8.17 6.41
C ASN A 68 12.32 8.59 5.35
N TRP A 69 12.50 7.78 4.30
CA TRP A 69 13.31 8.16 3.15
C TRP A 69 12.83 9.48 2.53
N TYR A 70 11.53 9.66 2.34
CA TYR A 70 10.97 10.90 1.80
C TYR A 70 11.34 12.12 2.65
N LYS A 71 11.19 12.06 3.98
CA LYS A 71 11.58 13.15 4.90
C LYS A 71 13.06 13.51 4.81
N GLU A 72 13.93 12.51 4.62
CA GLU A 72 15.38 12.72 4.51
C GLU A 72 15.78 13.33 3.15
N ASN A 73 14.92 13.26 2.14
CA ASN A 73 15.22 13.64 0.76
C ASN A 73 14.34 14.79 0.23
N ILE A 74 13.42 15.30 1.03
CA ILE A 74 12.65 16.49 0.69
C ILE A 74 13.52 17.74 0.93
N LYS A 75 13.59 18.62 -0.07
CA LYS A 75 14.32 19.89 -0.01
C LYS A 75 13.43 21.01 0.51
#